data_AF-A0A0N5AX34-F1
#
_entry.id   AF-A0A0N5AX34-F1
#
_cell.length_a   1.000
_cell.length_b   1.000
_cell.length_c   1.000
_cell.angle_alpha   90.00
_cell.angle_beta   90.00
_cell.angle_gamma   90.00
#
_symmetry.space_group_name_H-M   'P 1'
#
loop_
_entity.id
_entity.type
_entity.pdbx_description
1 polymer ?
#
loop_
_entity_poly.entity_id
_entity_poly.type
_entity_poly.pdbx_seq_one_letter_code
_entity_poly.pdbx_strand_id
1 'polypeptide(L)'
;MNAAKGVAQKLAHPERFPLILYKRILRLHYGLPSEVRYVGDQYVKSEFRRHKNASPEHSLLFLKEWTDYCTTLSKQLSHEGIAKGAIGAHLNPSLLASFKDEQLYQLLELKQEAEKPKQKSST
;
A
#
# COMPACT_ATOMS: atom_id res chain seq x y z
N MET A 1 -27.46 22.64 -16.65
CA MET A 1 -26.12 22.27 -16.11
C MET A 1 -26.06 22.11 -14.58
N ASN A 2 -27.09 22.49 -13.80
CA ASN A 2 -27.04 22.41 -12.32
C ASN A 2 -27.52 21.09 -11.69
N ALA A 3 -28.34 20.29 -12.39
CA ALA A 3 -28.82 19.01 -11.87
C ALA A 3 -27.72 17.95 -11.73
N ALA A 4 -26.77 17.90 -12.69
CA ALA A 4 -25.66 16.94 -12.67
C ALA A 4 -24.67 17.17 -11.52
N LYS A 5 -24.45 18.43 -11.13
CA LYS A 5 -23.61 18.78 -9.96
C LYS A 5 -24.26 18.33 -8.64
N GLY A 6 -25.58 18.50 -8.50
CA GLY A 6 -26.32 18.05 -7.31
C GLY A 6 -26.39 16.52 -7.17
N VAL A 7 -26.42 15.78 -8.27
CA VAL A 7 -26.37 14.31 -8.28
C VAL A 7 -24.96 13.80 -7.94
N ALA A 8 -23.92 14.40 -8.53
CA ALA A 8 -22.53 14.07 -8.19
C ALA A 8 -22.20 14.34 -6.72
N GLN A 9 -22.78 15.40 -6.13
CA GLN A 9 -22.59 15.76 -4.73
C GLN A 9 -23.39 14.86 -3.75
N LYS A 10 -24.53 14.30 -4.18
CA LYS A 10 -25.25 13.25 -3.42
C LYS A 10 -24.60 11.87 -3.51
N LEU A 11 -23.88 11.57 -4.60
CA LEU A 11 -23.13 10.33 -4.80
C LEU A 11 -21.75 10.35 -4.13
N ALA A 12 -21.18 11.55 -3.94
CA ALA A 12 -19.96 11.77 -3.19
C ALA A 12 -20.26 11.59 -1.70
N HIS A 13 -20.16 10.35 -1.24
CA HIS A 13 -20.20 9.96 0.15
C HIS A 13 -18.77 9.90 0.71
N PRO A 14 -18.17 11.03 1.16
CA PRO A 14 -16.80 11.05 1.66
C PRO A 14 -16.59 10.09 2.84
N GLU A 15 -17.64 9.81 3.62
CA GLU A 15 -17.62 8.84 4.71
C GLU A 15 -17.38 7.40 4.23
N ARG A 16 -17.68 7.11 2.95
CA ARG A 16 -17.42 5.80 2.34
C ARG A 16 -16.04 5.70 1.71
N PHE A 17 -15.32 6.81 1.55
CA PHE A 17 -14.00 6.82 0.92
C PHE A 17 -13.03 5.80 1.54
N PRO A 18 -12.90 5.65 2.87
CA PRO A 18 -12.03 4.65 3.47
C PRO A 18 -12.36 3.21 3.03
N LEU A 19 -13.66 2.87 2.94
CA LEU A 19 -14.12 1.56 2.52
C LEU A 19 -13.87 1.31 1.02
N ILE A 20 -14.02 2.35 0.19
CA ILE A 20 -13.73 2.28 -1.24
C ILE A 20 -12.23 2.06 -1.46
N LEU A 21 -11.39 2.82 -0.76
CA LEU A 21 -9.94 2.71 -0.81
C LEU A 21 -9.47 1.32 -0.38
N TYR A 22 -9.96 0.84 0.77
CA TYR A 22 -9.70 -0.52 1.26
C TYR A 22 -10.03 -1.60 0.22
N LYS A 23 -11.25 -1.56 -0.35
CA LYS A 23 -11.67 -2.52 -1.39
C LYS A 23 -10.80 -2.42 -2.65
N ARG A 24 -10.42 -1.21 -3.06
CA ARG A 24 -9.59 -0.98 -4.25
C ARG A 24 -8.19 -1.55 -4.06
N ILE A 25 -7.56 -1.32 -2.90
CA ILE A 25 -6.24 -1.88 -2.57
C ILE A 25 -6.27 -3.41 -2.63
N LEU A 26 -7.24 -4.04 -1.96
CA LEU A 26 -7.36 -5.50 -1.98
C LEU A 26 -7.62 -6.06 -3.38
N ARG A 27 -8.28 -5.32 -4.27
CA ARG A 27 -8.42 -5.71 -5.68
C ARG A 27 -7.10 -5.60 -6.44
N LEU A 28 -6.30 -4.56 -6.21
CA LEU A 28 -4.98 -4.42 -6.82
C LEU A 28 -4.04 -5.54 -6.37
N HIS A 29 -4.14 -5.99 -5.11
CA HIS A 29 -3.32 -7.09 -4.60
C HIS A 29 -3.48 -8.40 -5.37
N TYR A 30 -4.58 -8.61 -6.11
CA TYR A 30 -4.70 -9.79 -7.00
C TYR A 30 -3.67 -9.80 -8.13
N GLY A 31 -3.12 -8.66 -8.51
CA GLY A 31 -2.04 -8.56 -9.49
C GLY A 31 -0.64 -8.78 -8.92
N LEU A 32 -0.50 -9.00 -7.60
CA LEU A 32 0.77 -9.27 -6.94
C LEU A 32 1.11 -10.77 -6.93
N PRO A 33 2.40 -11.14 -6.84
CA PRO A 33 2.83 -12.50 -6.54
C PRO A 33 2.16 -13.03 -5.27
N SER A 34 1.89 -14.35 -5.22
CA SER A 34 1.10 -15.00 -4.17
C SER A 34 1.58 -14.70 -2.75
N GLU A 35 2.88 -14.77 -2.52
CA GLU A 35 3.48 -14.59 -1.20
C GLU A 35 3.37 -13.13 -0.75
N VAL A 36 3.66 -12.20 -1.68
CA VAL A 36 3.55 -10.76 -1.44
C VAL A 36 2.10 -10.35 -1.18
N ARG A 37 1.17 -10.90 -1.96
CA ARG A 37 -0.27 -10.71 -1.77
C ARG A 37 -0.72 -11.19 -0.39
N TYR A 38 -0.31 -12.39 0.03
CA TYR A 38 -0.73 -12.95 1.31
C TYR A 38 -0.34 -12.04 2.47
N VAL A 39 0.93 -11.62 2.54
CA VAL A 39 1.42 -10.72 3.58
C VAL A 39 0.75 -9.35 3.48
N GLY A 40 0.62 -8.80 2.27
CA GLY A 40 -0.01 -7.50 2.03
C GLY A 40 -1.48 -7.46 2.44
N ASP A 41 -2.28 -8.48 2.09
CA ASP A 41 -3.70 -8.55 2.44
C ASP A 41 -3.91 -8.56 3.96
N GLN A 42 -3.09 -9.30 4.70
CA GLN A 42 -3.15 -9.32 6.16
C GLN A 42 -2.77 -7.96 6.76
N TYR A 43 -1.73 -7.33 6.22
CA TYR A 43 -1.28 -6.02 6.68
C TYR A 43 -2.36 -4.95 6.47
N VAL A 44 -2.91 -4.82 5.26
CA VAL A 44 -4.00 -3.88 4.92
C VAL A 44 -5.20 -4.06 5.85
N LYS A 45 -5.66 -5.30 6.04
CA LYS A 45 -6.76 -5.61 6.96
C LYS A 45 -6.48 -5.15 8.39
N SER A 46 -5.26 -5.39 8.86
CA SER A 46 -4.86 -5.02 10.22
C SER A 46 -4.79 -3.51 10.41
N GLU A 47 -4.25 -2.77 9.44
CA GLU A 47 -4.03 -1.32 9.51
C GLU A 47 -5.35 -0.55 9.44
N PHE A 48 -6.22 -0.88 8.48
CA PHE A 48 -7.54 -0.27 8.38
C PHE A 48 -8.42 -0.54 9.61
N ARG A 49 -8.29 -1.72 10.22
CA ARG A 49 -8.98 -2.04 11.48
C ARG A 49 -8.44 -1.20 12.65
N ARG A 50 -7.13 -1.05 12.76
CA ARG A 50 -6.49 -0.24 13.81
C ARG A 50 -6.86 1.25 13.70
N HIS A 51 -7.06 1.75 12.48
CA HIS A 51 -7.41 3.15 12.23
C HIS A 51 -8.91 3.45 12.23
N LYS A 52 -9.77 2.48 12.56
CA LYS A 52 -11.23 2.68 12.57
C LYS A 52 -11.69 3.79 13.53
N ASN A 53 -10.98 3.95 14.65
CA ASN A 53 -11.31 4.92 15.70
C ASN A 53 -10.18 5.95 15.90
N ALA A 54 -9.32 6.15 14.90
CA ALA A 54 -8.25 7.14 14.97
C ALA A 54 -8.82 8.57 15.05
N SER A 55 -8.03 9.52 15.58
CA SER A 55 -8.43 10.93 15.56
C SER A 55 -8.60 11.43 14.11
N PRO A 56 -9.40 12.49 13.88
CA PRO A 56 -9.60 13.01 12.53
C PRO A 56 -8.29 13.37 11.80
N GLU A 57 -7.34 13.97 12.51
CA GLU A 57 -6.02 14.35 11.96
C GLU A 57 -5.22 13.13 11.50
N HIS A 58 -5.10 12.11 12.35
CA HIS A 58 -4.42 10.86 12.00
C HIS A 58 -5.16 10.11 10.88
N SER A 59 -6.48 10.16 10.87
CA SER A 59 -7.31 9.53 9.83
C SER A 59 -7.08 10.18 8.46
N LEU A 60 -6.95 11.51 8.42
CA LEU A 60 -6.65 12.23 7.18
C LEU A 60 -5.27 11.87 6.63
N LEU A 61 -4.24 11.87 7.49
CA LEU A 61 -2.89 11.46 7.08
C LEU A 61 -2.87 10.01 6.63
N PHE A 62 -3.51 9.10 7.38
CA PHE A 62 -3.66 7.71 7.01
C PHE A 62 -4.28 7.57 5.62
N LEU A 63 -5.44 8.18 5.37
CA LEU A 63 -6.11 8.09 4.08
C LEU A 63 -5.28 8.65 2.92
N LYS A 64 -4.52 9.72 3.16
CA LYS A 64 -3.58 10.27 2.18
C LYS A 64 -2.52 9.24 1.81
N GLU A 65 -1.79 8.70 2.79
CA GLU A 65 -0.70 7.75 2.54
C GLU A 65 -1.20 6.46 1.86
N TRP A 66 -2.38 5.96 2.27
CA TRP A 66 -2.99 4.79 1.63
C TRP A 66 -3.51 5.07 0.21
N THR A 67 -3.89 6.32 -0.09
CA THR A 67 -4.25 6.75 -1.45
C THR A 67 -3.01 6.82 -2.34
N ASP A 68 -1.90 7.33 -1.81
CA ASP A 68 -0.60 7.40 -2.50
C ASP A 68 -0.07 5.98 -2.78
N TYR A 69 -0.17 5.07 -1.81
CA TYR A 69 0.12 3.65 -1.99
C TYR A 69 -0.74 3.01 -3.08
N CYS A 70 -2.07 3.19 -3.03
CA CYS A 70 -2.99 2.65 -4.02
C CYS A 70 -2.68 3.18 -5.43
N THR A 71 -2.32 4.45 -5.55
CA THR A 71 -1.97 5.09 -6.83
C THR A 71 -0.66 4.53 -7.38
N THR A 72 0.35 4.38 -6.52
CA THR A 72 1.65 3.80 -6.88
C THR A 72 1.49 2.35 -7.36
N LEU A 73 0.77 1.54 -6.59
CA LEU A 73 0.52 0.14 -6.93
C LEU A 73 -0.27 0.01 -8.24
N SER A 74 -1.29 0.86 -8.44
CA SER A 74 -2.06 0.87 -9.69
C SER A 74 -1.21 1.21 -10.92
N LYS A 75 -0.19 2.06 -10.78
CA LYS A 75 0.76 2.37 -11.87
C LYS A 75 1.70 1.20 -12.14
N GLN A 76 2.21 0.55 -11.09
CA GLN A 76 3.10 -0.60 -11.21
C GLN A 76 2.42 -1.83 -11.81
N LEU A 77 1.13 -2.01 -11.52
CA LEU A 77 0.31 -3.10 -12.07
C LEU A 77 -0.37 -2.72 -13.40
N SER A 78 -0.08 -1.55 -13.96
CA SER A 78 -0.49 -1.23 -15.32
C SER A 78 0.30 -2.06 -16.34
N HIS A 79 -0.19 -2.15 -17.58
CA HIS A 79 0.52 -2.86 -18.65
C HIS A 79 1.98 -2.39 -18.80
N GLU A 80 2.21 -1.08 -18.76
CA GLU A 80 3.55 -0.48 -18.81
C GLU A 80 4.40 -0.80 -17.58
N GLY A 81 3.79 -0.85 -16.40
CA GLY A 81 4.47 -1.19 -15.15
C GLY A 81 4.89 -2.66 -15.10
N ILE A 82 4.00 -3.56 -15.51
CA ILE A 82 4.27 -5.01 -15.61
C ILE A 82 5.40 -5.26 -16.61
N ALA A 83 5.40 -4.55 -17.75
CA ALA A 83 6.48 -4.66 -18.74
C ALA A 83 7.87 -4.26 -18.19
N LYS A 84 7.92 -3.35 -17.20
CA LYS A 84 9.17 -3.00 -16.50
C LYS A 84 9.60 -4.06 -15.46
N GLY A 85 8.70 -4.97 -15.08
CA GLY A 85 9.01 -6.13 -14.24
C GLY A 85 9.34 -5.83 -12.77
N ALA A 86 9.28 -4.57 -12.33
CA ALA A 86 9.62 -4.16 -10.98
C ALA A 86 8.39 -3.73 -10.19
N ILE A 87 8.12 -4.42 -9.08
CA ILE A 87 7.12 -4.04 -8.08
C ILE A 87 7.86 -3.43 -6.88
N GLY A 88 7.33 -2.32 -6.35
CA GLY A 88 7.97 -1.56 -5.28
C GLY A 88 8.79 -0.37 -5.77
N ALA A 89 9.33 0.40 -4.82
CA ALA A 89 10.13 1.58 -5.08
C ALA A 89 11.38 1.57 -4.19
N HIS A 90 12.45 2.21 -4.65
CA HIS A 90 13.64 2.38 -3.81
C HIS A 90 13.32 3.27 -2.62
N LEU A 91 13.88 2.91 -1.46
CA LEU A 91 13.74 3.68 -0.24
C LEU A 91 14.40 5.05 -0.42
N ASN A 92 13.69 6.13 -0.06
CA ASN A 92 14.22 7.48 -0.14
C ASN A 92 15.39 7.64 0.84
N PRO A 93 16.58 8.10 0.40
CA PRO A 93 17.73 8.30 1.29
C PRO A 93 17.46 9.25 2.46
N SER A 94 16.63 10.28 2.27
CA SER A 94 16.24 11.20 3.35
C SER A 94 15.37 10.51 4.40
N LEU A 95 14.53 9.55 3.98
CA LEU A 95 13.74 8.74 4.91
C LEU A 95 14.65 7.78 5.69
N LEU A 96 15.63 7.17 5.03
CA LEU A 96 16.63 6.31 5.68
C LEU A 96 17.38 7.07 6.79
N ALA A 97 17.74 8.33 6.56
CA ALA A 97 18.41 9.17 7.56
C ALA A 97 17.54 9.51 8.79
N SER A 98 16.22 9.33 8.70
CA SER A 98 15.29 9.57 9.81
C SER A 98 15.06 8.34 10.70
N PHE A 99 15.62 7.19 10.33
CA PHE A 99 15.44 5.95 11.09
C PHE A 99 16.31 5.94 12.34
N LYS A 100 15.81 5.31 13.40
CA LYS A 100 16.63 4.99 14.58
C LYS A 100 17.64 3.89 14.26
N ASP A 101 18.73 3.84 15.01
CA ASP A 101 19.79 2.83 14.84
C ASP A 101 19.25 1.39 14.83
N GLU A 102 18.31 1.07 15.73
CA GLU A 102 17.66 -0.24 15.78
C GLU A 102 16.87 -0.56 14.50
N GLN A 103 16.18 0.44 13.93
CA GLN A 103 15.41 0.27 12.70
C GLN A 103 16.32 0.10 11.48
N LEU A 104 17.47 0.80 11.47
CA LEU A 104 18.50 0.62 10.45
C LEU A 104 19.10 -0.79 10.51
N TYR A 105 19.36 -1.28 11.71
CA TYR A 105 19.87 -2.64 11.91
C TYR A 105 18.88 -3.70 11.40
N GLN A 106 17.61 -3.59 11.80
CA GLN A 106 16.55 -4.50 11.32
C GLN A 106 16.40 -4.46 9.79
N LEU A 107 16.47 -3.27 9.20
CA LEU A 107 16.39 -3.13 7.74
C LEU A 107 17.59 -3.77 7.04
N LEU A 108 18.79 -3.66 7.62
CA LEU A 108 20.00 -4.30 7.11
C LEU A 108 19.91 -5.82 7.20
N GLU A 109 19.46 -6.37 8.33
CA GLU A 109 19.23 -7.81 8.50
C GLU A 109 18.22 -8.34 7.47
N LEU A 110 17.11 -7.63 7.29
CA LEU A 110 16.09 -7.98 6.30
C LEU A 110 16.67 -8.00 4.88
N LYS A 111 17.51 -7.02 4.52
CA LYS A 111 18.18 -6.98 3.22
C LYS A 111 19.09 -8.20 3.04
N GLN A 112 19.92 -8.49 4.03
CA GLN A 112 20.84 -9.62 3.99
C GLN A 112 20.08 -10.94 3.85
N GLU A 113 18.97 -11.11 4.56
CA GLU A 113 18.11 -12.30 4.46
C GLU A 113 17.47 -12.41 3.07
N ALA A 114 16.96 -11.32 2.52
CA ALA A 114 16.31 -11.31 1.20
C ALA A 114 17.29 -11.60 0.04
N GLU A 115 18.58 -11.28 0.21
CA GLU A 115 19.64 -11.56 -0.78
C GLU A 115 20.19 -12.98 -0.71
N LYS A 116 19.84 -13.76 0.34
CA LYS A 116 20.26 -15.16 0.43
C LYS A 116 19.70 -15.97 -0.73
N PRO A 117 20.49 -16.85 -1.36
CA PRO A 117 20.02 -17.71 -2.42
C PRO A 117 18.88 -18.59 -1.89
N LYS A 118 17.73 -18.59 -2.58
CA LYS A 118 16.61 -19.49 -2.27
C LYS A 118 17.14 -20.92 -2.30
N GLN A 119 17.19 -21.58 -1.14
CA GLN A 119 17.51 -23.00 -1.08
C GLN A 119 16.47 -23.73 -1.93
N LYS A 120 16.92 -24.42 -2.99
CA LYS A 120 16.06 -25.31 -3.75
C LYS A 120 15.60 -26.40 -2.79
N SER A 121 14.35 -26.36 -2.34
CA SER A 121 13.73 -27.51 -1.70
C SER A 121 13.65 -28.62 -2.75
N SER A 122 14.59 -29.55 -2.67
CA SER A 122 14.50 -30.83 -3.36
C SER A 122 13.23 -31.53 -2.88
N THR A 123 12.25 -31.70 -3.76
CA THR A 123 11.15 -32.67 -3.57
C THR A 123 10.97 -33.39 -4.89
#